data_AF-A0AA42SQ78-F1
#
_entry.id   AF-A0AA42SQ78-F1
#
_cell.length_a   1.000
_cell.length_b   1.000
_cell.length_c   1.000
_cell.angle_alpha   90.00
_cell.angle_beta   90.00
_cell.angle_gamma   90.00
#
_symmetry.space_group_name_H-M   'P 1'
#
loop_
_entity.id
_entity.type
_entity.pdbx_description
1 polymer ?
#
loop_
_entity_poly.entity_id
_entity_poly.type
_entity_poly.pdbx_seq_one_letter_code
_entity_poly.pdbx_strand_id
1 'polypeptide(L)'
;MRFFVFWGFIKMNILIVGNGFDLSHYLPTKYDHFMVAMEAIENWDVLKGDMNFDDLFGALYEKESYFFDKTKVIYKTENINLAVEQVEELQKKLKENVWYHYFSDHVKEVKTWIDFEVKIENALNTVNKFLNQVESSFEEFGDCNFPIHLIQNGEQKKVAEQYYLSLLECNHLMNLRLLAKNSNYGQHVDFWTDEKFAEIGSLWFISQEKPEYGFSKDMYLNFLVNQLDDFIFIFNLYLELIVSKLIENCSLSINLEARLVPDKIYSFNYTNTYQRIHKEVIVEYLHGSYGQDQNIVLGISDLNDDSLKKLKAYGFTKYHQKLFKDTDYLFLDEYKNNILENEDDILALKDELKGENRSNYRDDLNRRIRAKQNEGKLNLEITIWGHSLDISDKDYILDLFGLNDDIDRNVRVTVYYFNKTAKFSLLNNLLAILGKDKVEQWMKNKWLCFKPNPEIKFLAQESPDVDQAS
;
A
#
# COMPACT_ATOMS: atom_id res chain seq x y z
N MET A 1 38.94 12.35 -40.63
CA MET A 1 38.96 11.25 -39.64
C MET A 1 37.54 11.11 -39.11
N ARG A 2 36.78 10.11 -39.60
CA ARG A 2 35.40 9.88 -39.18
C ARG A 2 35.42 9.33 -37.75
N PHE A 3 34.90 10.09 -36.80
CA PHE A 3 34.59 9.57 -35.47
C PHE A 3 33.39 8.62 -35.61
N PHE A 4 33.67 7.33 -35.67
CA PHE A 4 32.68 6.32 -35.32
C PHE A 4 32.53 6.35 -33.80
N VAL A 5 31.53 7.07 -33.31
CA VAL A 5 31.08 6.88 -31.93
C VAL A 5 30.36 5.53 -31.92
N PHE A 6 31.04 4.50 -31.41
CA PHE A 6 30.37 3.29 -30.98
C PHE A 6 29.45 3.67 -29.81
N TRP A 7 28.18 3.93 -30.10
CA TRP A 7 27.13 3.76 -29.09
C TRP A 7 27.06 2.26 -28.80
N GLY A 8 27.88 1.77 -27.87
CA GLY A 8 27.52 0.57 -27.16
C GLY A 8 26.19 0.87 -26.48
N PHE A 9 25.14 0.10 -26.77
CA PHE A 9 23.84 0.27 -26.13
C PHE A 9 24.03 0.13 -24.61
N ILE A 10 24.10 1.27 -23.90
CA ILE A 10 24.20 1.29 -22.44
C ILE A 10 22.88 0.73 -21.94
N LYS A 11 22.96 -0.34 -21.16
CA LYS A 11 21.81 -0.97 -20.55
C LYS A 11 21.44 -0.16 -19.31
N MET A 12 20.19 0.27 -19.20
CA MET A 12 19.68 0.99 -18.03
C MET A 12 19.27 -0.01 -16.95
N ASN A 13 19.75 0.18 -15.73
CA ASN A 13 19.39 -0.64 -14.57
C ASN A 13 18.31 0.07 -13.75
N ILE A 14 17.13 -0.52 -13.66
CA ILE A 14 16.01 -0.02 -12.85
C ILE A 14 15.85 -0.93 -11.64
N LEU A 15 15.78 -0.36 -10.44
CA LEU A 15 15.43 -1.09 -9.23
C LEU A 15 14.03 -0.69 -8.77
N ILE A 16 13.16 -1.68 -8.60
CA ILE A 16 11.84 -1.54 -8.01
C ILE A 16 11.91 -2.09 -6.59
N VAL A 17 11.62 -1.26 -5.59
CA VAL A 17 11.60 -1.66 -4.18
C VAL A 17 10.19 -1.63 -3.62
N GLY A 18 9.87 -2.60 -2.77
CA GLY A 18 8.65 -2.63 -1.94
C GLY A 18 8.97 -2.96 -0.49
N ASN A 19 7.96 -3.11 0.38
CA ASN A 19 8.17 -3.06 1.83
C ASN A 19 9.12 -4.15 2.34
N GLY A 20 9.18 -5.29 1.64
CA GLY A 20 10.14 -6.35 1.91
C GLY A 20 11.62 -5.93 1.79
N PHE A 21 11.91 -4.81 1.10
CA PHE A 21 13.25 -4.20 1.06
C PHE A 21 13.60 -3.63 2.42
N ASP A 22 12.76 -2.79 3.01
CA ASP A 22 12.95 -2.22 4.36
C ASP A 22 13.03 -3.33 5.41
N LEU A 23 12.17 -4.34 5.30
CA LEU A 23 12.18 -5.50 6.19
C LEU A 23 13.47 -6.33 6.06
N SER A 24 14.03 -6.45 4.85
CA SER A 24 15.33 -7.09 4.67
C SER A 24 16.48 -6.28 5.29
N HIS A 25 16.28 -4.97 5.46
CA HIS A 25 17.16 -4.08 6.21
C HIS A 25 16.79 -3.99 7.69
N TYR A 26 15.88 -4.84 8.20
CA TYR A 26 15.45 -4.86 9.60
C TYR A 26 14.87 -3.53 10.11
N LEU A 27 14.19 -2.77 9.24
CA LEU A 27 13.43 -1.59 9.66
C LEU A 27 11.99 -1.97 9.99
N PRO A 28 11.41 -1.48 11.10
CA PRO A 28 10.08 -1.91 11.53
C PRO A 28 8.97 -1.27 10.69
N THR A 29 8.78 -1.71 9.45
CA THR A 29 7.86 -1.05 8.47
C THR A 29 6.66 -1.90 8.07
N LYS A 30 6.43 -3.05 8.71
CA LYS A 30 5.16 -3.78 8.57
C LYS A 30 4.03 -2.94 9.19
N TYR A 31 2.83 -3.04 8.63
CA TYR A 31 1.65 -2.46 9.25
C TYR A 31 1.41 -3.01 10.67
N ASP A 32 1.71 -4.28 10.93
CA ASP A 32 1.64 -4.83 12.29
C ASP A 32 2.64 -4.18 13.26
N HIS A 33 3.84 -3.82 12.80
CA HIS A 33 4.80 -3.09 13.63
C HIS A 33 4.29 -1.71 14.00
N PHE A 34 3.69 -1.00 13.03
CA PHE A 34 3.04 0.28 13.26
C PHE A 34 1.88 0.14 14.27
N MET A 35 0.98 -0.83 14.07
CA MET A 35 -0.17 -1.02 14.97
C MET A 35 0.26 -1.35 16.40
N VAL A 36 1.28 -2.20 16.59
CA VAL A 36 1.81 -2.49 17.93
C VAL A 36 2.44 -1.26 18.57
N ALA A 37 3.21 -0.46 17.81
CA ALA A 37 3.79 0.77 18.32
C ALA A 37 2.70 1.78 18.73
N MET A 38 1.64 1.92 17.92
CA MET A 38 0.51 2.81 18.25
C MET A 38 -0.26 2.32 19.47
N GLU A 39 -0.47 1.00 19.61
CA GLU A 39 -1.09 0.43 20.82
C GLU A 39 -0.23 0.66 22.06
N ALA A 40 1.09 0.53 21.95
CA ALA A 40 2.01 0.81 23.04
C ALA A 40 1.95 2.29 23.46
N ILE A 41 1.88 3.21 22.50
CA ILE A 41 1.72 4.66 22.74
C ILE A 41 0.37 4.97 23.37
N GLU A 42 -0.73 4.43 22.84
CA GLU A 42 -2.09 4.63 23.35
C GLU A 42 -2.20 4.25 24.84
N ASN A 43 -1.50 3.19 25.24
CA ASN A 43 -1.54 2.66 26.61
C ASN A 43 -0.36 3.12 27.49
N TRP A 44 0.51 4.01 27.00
CA TRP A 44 1.65 4.48 27.77
C TRP A 44 1.21 5.36 28.95
N ASP A 45 1.76 5.06 30.13
CA ASP A 45 1.61 5.91 31.31
C ASP A 45 2.67 6.99 31.26
N VAL A 46 2.26 8.21 30.89
CA VAL A 46 3.13 9.39 30.77
C VAL A 46 3.89 9.74 32.06
N LEU A 47 3.45 9.24 33.23
CA LEU A 47 4.18 9.41 34.50
C LEU A 47 5.49 8.62 34.54
N LYS A 48 5.67 7.63 33.66
CA LYS A 48 6.94 6.89 33.50
C LYS A 48 8.01 7.71 32.77
N GLY A 49 7.63 8.83 32.16
CA GLY A 49 8.49 9.69 31.37
C GLY A 49 8.46 9.34 29.88
N ASP A 50 9.56 9.66 29.21
CA ASP A 50 9.75 9.43 27.77
C ASP A 50 9.68 7.94 27.41
N MET A 51 9.30 7.66 26.18
CA MET A 51 9.08 6.31 25.67
C MET A 51 10.20 5.91 24.71
N ASN A 52 10.91 4.83 25.00
CA ASN A 52 12.05 4.38 24.20
C ASN A 52 11.68 3.27 23.20
N PHE A 53 12.67 2.80 22.43
CA PHE A 53 12.49 1.73 21.44
C PHE A 53 11.90 0.43 22.01
N ASP A 54 12.32 0.03 23.21
CA ASP A 54 11.90 -1.22 23.84
C ASP A 54 10.47 -1.11 24.36
N ASP A 55 10.06 0.08 24.81
CA ASP A 55 8.68 0.35 25.19
C ASP A 55 7.73 0.26 24.00
N LEU A 56 8.18 0.66 22.80
CA LEU A 56 7.39 0.61 21.56
C LEU A 56 7.21 -0.82 21.02
N PHE A 57 8.26 -1.63 21.06
CA PHE A 57 8.30 -2.91 20.34
C PHE A 57 8.46 -4.15 21.22
N GLY A 58 8.57 -4.01 22.53
CA GLY A 58 8.83 -5.12 23.45
C GLY A 58 7.83 -6.28 23.32
N ALA A 59 6.57 -5.97 23.02
CA ALA A 59 5.52 -6.98 22.79
C ALA A 59 5.79 -7.89 21.58
N LEU A 60 6.62 -7.47 20.62
CA LEU A 60 6.98 -8.26 19.44
C LEU A 60 8.19 -9.17 19.68
N TYR A 61 8.95 -8.99 20.76
CA TYR A 61 10.19 -9.75 20.96
C TYR A 61 9.95 -11.25 21.14
N GLU A 62 8.80 -11.67 21.67
CA GLU A 62 8.46 -13.10 21.77
C GLU A 62 8.28 -13.76 20.39
N LYS A 63 7.71 -13.04 19.42
CA LYS A 63 7.36 -13.57 18.09
C LYS A 63 8.40 -13.27 17.02
N GLU A 64 9.09 -12.14 17.15
CA GLU A 64 10.02 -11.57 16.16
C GLU A 64 11.39 -11.22 16.76
N SER A 65 11.84 -11.93 17.81
CA SER A 65 13.15 -11.71 18.46
C SER A 65 14.29 -11.53 17.46
N TYR A 66 14.44 -12.47 16.53
CA TYR A 66 15.49 -12.41 15.51
C TYR A 66 15.48 -11.09 14.70
N PHE A 67 14.30 -10.56 14.40
CA PHE A 67 14.16 -9.30 13.64
C PHE A 67 14.61 -8.10 14.49
N PHE A 68 14.11 -8.00 15.72
CA PHE A 68 14.42 -6.87 16.60
C PHE A 68 15.83 -6.92 17.20
N ASP A 69 16.37 -8.11 17.44
CA ASP A 69 17.78 -8.30 17.81
C ASP A 69 18.70 -7.77 16.70
N LYS A 70 18.38 -8.08 15.44
CA LYS A 70 19.12 -7.53 14.29
C LYS A 70 18.93 -6.03 14.17
N THR A 71 17.71 -5.53 14.38
CA THR A 71 17.43 -4.09 14.39
C THR A 71 18.34 -3.36 15.39
N LYS A 72 18.43 -3.85 16.64
CA LYS A 72 19.28 -3.29 17.70
C LYS A 72 20.78 -3.36 17.40
N VAL A 73 21.22 -4.37 16.67
CA VAL A 73 22.63 -4.50 16.25
C VAL A 73 22.95 -3.50 15.14
N ILE A 74 22.02 -3.28 14.21
CA ILE A 74 22.25 -2.51 12.99
C ILE A 74 22.04 -1.01 13.22
N TYR A 75 21.09 -0.63 14.07
CA TYR A 75 20.66 0.75 14.24
C TYR A 75 20.82 1.26 15.67
N LYS A 76 20.96 2.58 15.81
CA LYS A 76 20.97 3.32 17.08
C LYS A 76 19.58 3.42 17.66
N THR A 77 19.13 2.35 18.31
CA THR A 77 17.79 2.32 18.94
C THR A 77 17.69 3.28 20.12
N GLU A 78 18.81 3.69 20.73
CA GLU A 78 18.89 4.72 21.76
C GLU A 78 18.49 6.12 21.27
N ASN A 79 18.51 6.37 19.96
CA ASN A 79 17.99 7.61 19.38
C ASN A 79 16.47 7.68 19.37
N ILE A 80 15.79 6.55 19.57
CA ILE A 80 14.34 6.48 19.63
C ILE A 80 13.94 6.74 21.08
N ASN A 81 13.60 8.00 21.34
CA ASN A 81 13.09 8.45 22.64
C ASN A 81 12.01 9.51 22.38
N LEU A 82 10.74 9.10 22.45
CA LEU A 82 9.60 9.99 22.28
C LEU A 82 9.38 10.77 23.56
N ALA A 83 9.46 12.10 23.47
CA ALA A 83 9.19 12.96 24.60
C ALA A 83 7.72 12.81 25.05
N VAL A 84 7.46 12.99 26.35
CA VAL A 84 6.10 12.91 26.92
C VAL A 84 5.08 13.73 26.11
N GLU A 85 5.43 14.94 25.68
CA GLU A 85 4.57 15.81 24.88
C GLU A 85 4.17 15.20 23.53
N GLN A 86 5.11 14.49 22.87
CA GLN A 86 4.85 13.79 21.61
C GLN A 86 3.94 12.57 21.83
N VAL A 87 4.13 11.86 22.95
CA VAL A 87 3.28 10.73 23.34
C VAL A 87 1.85 11.21 23.59
N GLU A 88 1.66 12.29 24.36
CA GLU A 88 0.34 12.87 24.65
C GLU A 88 -0.38 13.34 23.37
N GLU A 89 0.36 13.97 22.44
CA GLU A 89 -0.21 14.38 21.14
C GLU A 89 -0.70 13.16 20.34
N LEU A 90 0.13 12.11 20.24
CA LEU A 90 -0.24 10.88 19.53
C LEU A 90 -1.42 10.18 20.21
N GLN A 91 -1.44 10.08 21.54
CA GLN A 91 -2.57 9.51 22.30
C GLN A 91 -3.89 10.21 21.98
N LYS A 92 -3.88 11.55 21.89
CA LYS A 92 -5.07 12.31 21.50
C LYS A 92 -5.53 11.96 20.08
N LYS A 93 -4.60 11.96 19.11
CA LYS A 93 -4.92 11.64 17.69
C LYS A 93 -5.46 10.22 17.54
N LEU A 94 -4.84 9.24 18.21
CA LEU A 94 -5.27 7.84 18.20
C LEU A 94 -6.68 7.68 18.79
N LYS A 95 -6.96 8.31 19.93
CA LYS A 95 -8.28 8.26 20.57
C LYS A 95 -9.38 8.84 19.69
N GLU A 96 -9.08 9.90 18.94
CA GLU A 96 -10.06 10.57 18.09
C GLU A 96 -10.30 9.85 16.75
N ASN A 97 -9.33 9.08 16.24
CA ASN A 97 -9.33 8.49 14.90
C ASN A 97 -10.10 7.18 14.77
N VAL A 98 -11.16 7.15 13.96
CA VAL A 98 -12.03 5.96 13.80
C VAL A 98 -11.38 4.81 13.04
N TRP A 99 -10.47 5.09 12.11
CA TRP A 99 -9.79 4.05 11.32
C TRP A 99 -8.79 3.29 12.19
N TYR A 100 -8.04 3.99 13.04
CA TYR A 100 -7.16 3.35 14.03
C TYR A 100 -7.97 2.38 14.92
N HIS A 101 -9.11 2.79 15.45
CA HIS A 101 -9.98 1.91 16.26
C HIS A 101 -10.47 0.71 15.46
N TYR A 102 -10.94 0.93 14.24
CA TYR A 102 -11.39 -0.13 13.34
C TYR A 102 -10.28 -1.16 13.06
N PHE A 103 -9.06 -0.71 12.80
CA PHE A 103 -7.90 -1.57 12.57
C PHE A 103 -7.43 -2.28 13.85
N SER A 104 -7.39 -1.57 14.98
CA SER A 104 -6.97 -2.08 16.29
C SER A 104 -7.86 -3.22 16.76
N ASP A 105 -9.18 -3.07 16.62
CA ASP A 105 -10.17 -4.11 16.92
C ASP A 105 -9.88 -5.38 16.10
N HIS A 106 -9.62 -5.22 14.79
CA HIS A 106 -9.30 -6.34 13.92
C HIS A 106 -8.00 -7.06 14.30
N VAL A 107 -6.93 -6.32 14.60
CA VAL A 107 -5.64 -6.89 15.02
C VAL A 107 -5.80 -7.72 16.30
N LYS A 108 -6.61 -7.22 17.25
CA LYS A 108 -6.90 -7.90 18.52
C LYS A 108 -7.74 -9.16 18.34
N GLU A 109 -8.78 -9.10 17.52
CA GLU A 109 -9.75 -10.20 17.37
C GLU A 109 -9.26 -11.33 16.44
N VAL A 110 -8.58 -10.99 15.34
CA VAL A 110 -8.30 -11.97 14.27
C VAL A 110 -6.88 -12.53 14.32
N LYS A 111 -5.95 -11.90 15.08
CA LYS A 111 -4.55 -12.36 15.27
C LYS A 111 -3.81 -12.71 13.96
N THR A 112 -4.19 -12.09 12.85
CA THR A 112 -3.53 -12.21 11.55
C THR A 112 -2.92 -10.88 11.13
N TRP A 113 -1.94 -10.93 10.22
CA TRP A 113 -1.34 -9.76 9.57
C TRP A 113 -2.42 -8.82 9.02
N ILE A 114 -2.26 -7.51 9.25
CA ILE A 114 -3.18 -6.50 8.70
C ILE A 114 -2.75 -6.06 7.30
N ASP A 115 -3.76 -5.92 6.43
CA ASP A 115 -3.69 -5.28 5.13
C ASP A 115 -4.71 -4.14 5.13
N PHE A 116 -4.24 -2.89 5.25
CA PHE A 116 -5.12 -1.74 5.46
C PHE A 116 -6.07 -1.55 4.29
N GLU A 117 -5.61 -1.73 3.07
CA GLU A 117 -6.39 -1.60 1.86
C GLU A 117 -7.56 -2.59 1.85
N VAL A 118 -7.31 -3.87 2.13
CA VAL A 118 -8.38 -4.88 2.25
C VAL A 118 -9.34 -4.54 3.39
N LYS A 119 -8.85 -4.01 4.51
CA LYS A 119 -9.71 -3.60 5.63
C LYS A 119 -10.56 -2.37 5.31
N ILE A 120 -10.02 -1.39 4.61
CA ILE A 120 -10.78 -0.24 4.11
C ILE A 120 -11.88 -0.72 3.16
N GLU A 121 -11.58 -1.64 2.23
CA GLU A 121 -12.60 -2.18 1.32
C GLU A 121 -13.74 -2.89 2.10
N ASN A 122 -13.40 -3.72 3.08
CA ASN A 122 -14.40 -4.41 3.92
C ASN A 122 -15.27 -3.43 4.74
N ALA A 123 -14.65 -2.39 5.31
CA ALA A 123 -15.35 -1.33 6.01
C ALA A 123 -16.34 -0.61 5.09
N LEU A 124 -15.89 -0.19 3.91
CA LEU A 124 -16.71 0.51 2.92
C LEU A 124 -17.88 -0.34 2.44
N ASN A 125 -17.66 -1.65 2.21
CA ASN A 125 -18.74 -2.56 1.83
C ASN A 125 -19.80 -2.69 2.95
N THR A 126 -19.35 -2.76 4.21
CA THR A 126 -20.26 -2.82 5.38
C THR A 126 -21.07 -1.52 5.51
N VAL A 127 -20.39 -0.38 5.39
CA VAL A 127 -21.01 0.95 5.39
C VAL A 127 -22.03 1.07 4.26
N ASN A 128 -21.64 0.77 3.03
CA ASN A 128 -22.48 0.87 1.84
C ASN A 128 -23.74 0.03 1.96
N LYS A 129 -23.60 -1.22 2.41
CA LYS A 129 -24.74 -2.12 2.66
C LYS A 129 -25.74 -1.50 3.64
N PHE A 130 -25.27 -0.85 4.70
CA PHE A 130 -26.15 -0.19 5.67
C PHE A 130 -26.75 1.11 5.11
N LEU A 131 -25.97 1.94 4.41
CA LEU A 131 -26.47 3.17 3.79
C LEU A 131 -27.59 2.91 2.76
N ASN A 132 -27.51 1.79 2.02
CA ASN A 132 -28.56 1.37 1.11
C ASN A 132 -29.85 0.95 1.85
N GLN A 133 -29.74 0.37 3.06
CA GLN A 133 -30.89 0.08 3.91
C GLN A 133 -31.54 1.37 4.43
N VAL A 134 -30.72 2.32 4.90
CA VAL A 134 -31.18 3.64 5.37
C VAL A 134 -31.94 4.39 4.28
N GLU A 135 -31.43 4.38 3.04
CA GLU A 135 -32.11 5.00 1.89
C GLU A 135 -33.43 4.31 1.56
N SER A 136 -33.43 2.98 1.48
CA SER A 136 -34.66 2.22 1.21
C SER A 136 -35.74 2.49 2.27
N SER A 137 -35.33 2.55 3.54
CA SER A 137 -36.22 2.89 4.65
C SER A 137 -36.78 4.31 4.53
N PHE A 138 -35.95 5.30 4.19
CA PHE A 138 -36.42 6.66 4.00
C PHE A 138 -37.39 6.80 2.82
N GLU A 139 -37.13 6.12 1.70
CA GLU A 139 -38.02 6.10 0.53
C GLU A 139 -39.37 5.45 0.82
N GLU A 140 -39.39 4.38 1.62
CA GLU A 140 -40.62 3.63 1.95
C GLU A 140 -41.46 4.31 3.04
N PHE A 141 -40.82 4.79 4.10
CA PHE A 141 -41.50 5.25 5.32
C PHE A 141 -41.45 6.77 5.54
N GLY A 142 -40.60 7.50 4.82
CA GLY A 142 -40.32 8.92 5.07
C GLY A 142 -39.50 9.19 6.33
N ASP A 143 -38.99 8.13 6.96
CA ASP A 143 -38.09 8.17 8.12
C ASP A 143 -37.07 7.04 7.98
N CYS A 144 -35.91 7.20 8.61
CA CYS A 144 -34.85 6.20 8.66
C CYS A 144 -34.22 6.06 10.05
N ASN A 145 -34.69 6.83 11.04
CA ASN A 145 -34.22 6.78 12.42
C ASN A 145 -34.87 5.63 13.20
N PHE A 146 -34.59 4.41 12.76
CA PHE A 146 -35.15 3.20 13.34
C PHE A 146 -34.17 2.49 14.28
N PRO A 147 -34.69 1.78 15.30
CA PRO A 147 -33.84 1.01 16.21
C PRO A 147 -33.14 -0.13 15.45
N ILE A 148 -31.91 -0.41 15.88
CA ILE A 148 -31.08 -1.47 15.32
C ILE A 148 -31.05 -2.63 16.31
N HIS A 149 -31.43 -3.80 15.84
CA HIS A 149 -31.46 -5.04 16.61
C HIS A 149 -30.42 -6.04 16.07
N LEU A 150 -29.96 -6.93 16.94
CA LEU A 150 -29.09 -8.02 16.52
C LEU A 150 -29.89 -9.11 15.82
N ILE A 151 -29.31 -9.67 14.75
CA ILE A 151 -29.82 -10.89 14.14
C ILE A 151 -29.67 -12.04 15.15
N GLN A 152 -30.78 -12.67 15.52
CA GLN A 152 -30.84 -13.85 16.37
C GLN A 152 -30.96 -15.12 15.49
N ASN A 153 -30.43 -16.25 15.97
CA ASN A 153 -30.52 -17.53 15.27
C ASN A 153 -31.99 -18.00 15.19
N GLY A 154 -32.65 -17.82 14.03
CA GLY A 154 -34.03 -18.24 13.74
C GLY A 154 -34.65 -17.48 12.57
N GLU A 155 -35.87 -17.82 12.15
CA GLU A 155 -36.66 -16.99 11.22
C GLU A 155 -37.09 -15.70 11.95
N GLN A 156 -36.29 -14.64 11.84
CA GLN A 156 -36.73 -13.31 12.27
C GLN A 156 -37.82 -12.82 11.30
N LYS A 157 -39.05 -12.66 11.81
CA LYS A 157 -40.05 -11.85 11.12
C LYS A 157 -39.51 -10.42 11.08
N LYS A 158 -39.13 -9.95 9.90
CA LYS A 158 -38.79 -8.54 9.69
C LYS A 158 -39.98 -7.69 10.13
N VAL A 159 -39.83 -7.00 11.25
CA VAL A 159 -40.78 -5.96 11.66
C VAL A 159 -40.48 -4.72 10.82
N ALA A 160 -41.52 -4.03 10.35
CA ALA A 160 -41.36 -2.74 9.67
C ALA A 160 -40.67 -1.74 10.61
N GLU A 161 -40.01 -0.72 10.05
CA GLU A 161 -39.41 0.38 10.85
C GLU A 161 -38.33 -0.11 11.85
N GLN A 162 -37.57 -1.14 11.48
CA GLN A 162 -36.44 -1.68 12.27
C GLN A 162 -35.30 -2.17 11.37
N TYR A 163 -34.06 -2.04 11.83
CA TYR A 163 -32.90 -2.65 11.18
C TYR A 163 -32.42 -3.89 11.94
N TYR A 164 -31.97 -4.91 11.20
CA TYR A 164 -31.40 -6.13 11.76
C TYR A 164 -30.01 -6.35 11.20
N LEU A 165 -29.00 -6.32 12.07
CA LEU A 165 -27.59 -6.47 11.71
C LEU A 165 -26.94 -7.58 12.54
N SER A 166 -25.92 -8.23 11.99
CA SER A 166 -25.07 -9.13 12.76
C SER A 166 -24.23 -8.33 13.79
N LEU A 167 -23.77 -9.01 14.85
CA LEU A 167 -22.89 -8.38 15.84
C LEU A 167 -21.62 -7.80 15.20
N LEU A 168 -21.06 -8.51 14.21
CA LEU A 168 -19.87 -8.06 13.48
C LEU A 168 -20.15 -6.76 12.70
N GLU A 169 -21.27 -6.69 11.98
CA GLU A 169 -21.66 -5.46 11.26
C GLU A 169 -21.85 -4.30 12.22
N CYS A 170 -22.55 -4.52 13.35
CA CYS A 170 -22.71 -3.47 14.35
C CYS A 170 -21.36 -3.00 14.90
N ASN A 171 -20.44 -3.90 15.23
CA ASN A 171 -19.12 -3.53 15.76
C ASN A 171 -18.34 -2.69 14.74
N HIS A 172 -18.29 -3.11 13.48
CA HIS A 172 -17.65 -2.34 12.41
C HIS A 172 -18.25 -0.93 12.31
N LEU A 173 -19.58 -0.81 12.26
CA LEU A 173 -20.25 0.48 12.09
C LEU A 173 -20.15 1.37 13.35
N MET A 174 -20.06 0.79 14.54
CA MET A 174 -19.80 1.52 15.78
C MET A 174 -18.36 2.04 15.84
N ASN A 175 -17.36 1.22 15.47
CA ASN A 175 -15.96 1.65 15.40
C ASN A 175 -15.78 2.82 14.43
N LEU A 176 -16.51 2.79 13.30
CA LEU A 176 -16.55 3.87 12.31
C LEU A 176 -17.50 5.04 12.69
N ARG A 177 -18.06 5.03 13.90
CA ARG A 177 -18.98 6.03 14.47
C ARG A 177 -20.28 6.27 13.70
N LEU A 178 -20.66 5.39 12.77
CA LEU A 178 -21.98 5.46 12.14
C LEU A 178 -23.10 5.17 13.14
N LEU A 179 -22.86 4.20 14.03
CA LEU A 179 -23.82 3.76 15.04
C LEU A 179 -23.41 4.18 16.44
N ALA A 180 -24.41 4.51 17.26
CA ALA A 180 -24.28 4.71 18.69
C ALA A 180 -24.84 3.49 19.43
N LYS A 181 -24.06 2.94 20.36
CA LYS A 181 -24.49 1.80 21.20
C LYS A 181 -25.56 2.25 22.19
N ASN A 182 -26.62 1.45 22.32
CA ASN A 182 -27.59 1.66 23.38
C ASN A 182 -27.00 1.23 24.74
N SER A 183 -26.87 2.16 25.69
CA SER A 183 -26.39 1.87 27.05
C SER A 183 -27.33 0.97 27.84
N ASN A 184 -28.61 0.94 27.46
CA ASN A 184 -29.65 0.17 28.14
C ASN A 184 -29.88 -1.22 27.54
N TYR A 185 -29.17 -1.59 26.46
CA TYR A 185 -29.32 -2.90 25.83
C TYR A 185 -29.15 -4.05 26.84
N GLY A 186 -30.16 -4.93 26.91
CA GLY A 186 -30.21 -6.05 27.84
C GLY A 186 -30.56 -5.69 29.29
N GLN A 187 -30.80 -4.41 29.60
CA GLN A 187 -31.33 -4.02 30.90
C GLN A 187 -32.81 -4.42 31.00
N HIS A 188 -33.18 -4.94 32.17
CA HIS A 188 -34.55 -5.33 32.48
C HIS A 188 -35.22 -4.22 33.29
N VAL A 189 -36.34 -3.71 32.79
CA VAL A 189 -37.21 -2.78 33.49
C VAL A 189 -38.61 -3.40 33.55
N ASP A 190 -39.05 -3.76 34.74
CA ASP A 190 -40.28 -4.52 35.00
C ASP A 190 -40.38 -5.82 34.17
N PHE A 191 -41.38 -5.93 33.29
CA PHE A 191 -41.63 -7.08 32.41
C PHE A 191 -41.01 -6.93 31.01
N TRP A 192 -40.17 -5.90 30.78
CA TRP A 192 -39.58 -5.59 29.48
C TRP A 192 -38.05 -5.65 29.54
N THR A 193 -37.47 -6.15 28.46
CA THR A 193 -36.02 -6.11 28.23
C THR A 193 -35.79 -5.16 27.07
N ASP A 194 -34.82 -4.25 27.20
CA ASP A 194 -34.45 -3.39 26.08
C ASP A 194 -33.64 -4.22 25.06
N GLU A 195 -34.30 -4.58 23.95
CA GLU A 195 -33.70 -5.34 22.86
C GLU A 195 -33.06 -4.45 21.79
N LYS A 196 -33.15 -3.11 21.91
CA LYS A 196 -32.50 -2.17 20.99
C LYS A 196 -31.00 -2.22 21.23
N PHE A 197 -30.25 -2.69 20.25
CA PHE A 197 -28.81 -2.82 20.36
C PHE A 197 -28.10 -1.47 20.10
N ALA A 198 -28.52 -0.77 19.06
CA ALA A 198 -27.91 0.47 18.62
C ALA A 198 -28.92 1.39 17.91
N GLU A 199 -28.47 2.60 17.60
CA GLU A 199 -29.17 3.58 16.78
C GLU A 199 -28.17 4.29 15.85
N ILE A 200 -28.67 4.94 14.80
CA ILE A 200 -27.82 5.76 13.93
C ILE A 200 -27.35 6.97 14.75
N GLY A 201 -26.06 7.30 14.65
CA GLY A 201 -25.50 8.48 15.32
C GLY A 201 -26.23 9.75 14.89
N SER A 202 -26.66 10.55 15.87
CA SER A 202 -27.45 11.78 15.63
C SER A 202 -26.73 12.81 14.76
N LEU A 203 -25.40 12.80 14.76
CA LEU A 203 -24.55 13.69 13.96
C LEU A 203 -24.75 13.56 12.45
N TRP A 204 -25.30 12.43 11.98
CA TRP A 204 -25.39 12.12 10.55
C TRP A 204 -26.73 12.52 9.93
N PHE A 205 -27.69 12.99 10.73
CA PHE A 205 -28.96 13.51 10.23
C PHE A 205 -28.81 14.95 9.77
N ILE A 206 -29.57 15.34 8.74
CA ILE A 206 -29.58 16.71 8.20
C ILE A 206 -29.96 17.73 9.29
N SER A 207 -30.83 17.33 10.22
CA SER A 207 -31.17 18.08 11.42
C SER A 207 -31.11 17.16 12.64
N GLN A 208 -30.27 17.50 13.63
CA GLN A 208 -30.15 16.72 14.86
C GLN A 208 -31.44 16.74 15.70
N GLU A 209 -32.23 17.81 15.60
CA GLU A 209 -33.51 17.94 16.29
C GLU A 209 -34.68 17.31 15.53
N LYS A 210 -34.51 17.08 14.23
CA LYS A 210 -35.57 16.60 13.32
C LYS A 210 -35.04 15.52 12.37
N PRO A 211 -34.87 14.29 12.86
CA PRO A 211 -34.38 13.16 12.07
C PRO A 211 -35.24 12.84 10.84
N GLU A 212 -36.52 13.25 10.84
CA GLU A 212 -37.45 13.09 9.71
C GLU A 212 -37.02 13.86 8.45
N TYR A 213 -36.09 14.82 8.57
CA TYR A 213 -35.48 15.46 7.40
C TYR A 213 -34.44 14.58 6.70
N GLY A 214 -34.11 13.43 7.27
CA GLY A 214 -33.33 12.39 6.64
C GLY A 214 -31.85 12.40 7.03
N PHE A 215 -31.15 11.39 6.51
CA PHE A 215 -29.74 11.11 6.75
C PHE A 215 -28.85 11.72 5.65
N SER A 216 -27.72 12.33 6.04
CA SER A 216 -26.73 12.87 5.11
C SER A 216 -25.58 11.90 4.86
N LYS A 217 -25.66 11.15 3.76
CA LYS A 217 -24.59 10.25 3.31
C LYS A 217 -23.30 10.99 3.04
N ASP A 218 -23.37 12.16 2.40
CA ASP A 218 -22.21 12.99 2.07
C ASP A 218 -21.46 13.46 3.32
N MET A 219 -22.18 13.88 4.37
CA MET A 219 -21.57 14.31 5.64
C MET A 219 -20.78 13.17 6.29
N TYR A 220 -21.37 11.98 6.33
CA TYR A 220 -20.71 10.80 6.91
C TYR A 220 -19.52 10.33 6.07
N LEU A 221 -19.64 10.28 4.73
CA LEU A 221 -18.54 9.86 3.86
C LEU A 221 -17.36 10.86 3.91
N ASN A 222 -17.64 12.16 3.91
CA ASN A 222 -16.59 13.19 4.07
C ASN A 222 -15.89 13.06 5.43
N PHE A 223 -16.63 12.76 6.50
CA PHE A 223 -16.04 12.45 7.80
C PHE A 223 -15.08 11.26 7.71
N LEU A 224 -15.49 10.15 7.09
CA LEU A 224 -14.63 8.97 6.96
C LEU A 224 -13.38 9.23 6.11
N VAL A 225 -13.48 10.02 5.03
CA VAL A 225 -12.31 10.40 4.23
C VAL A 225 -11.33 11.25 5.06
N ASN A 226 -11.82 12.27 5.75
CA ASN A 226 -10.98 13.11 6.61
C ASN A 226 -10.29 12.28 7.71
N GLN A 227 -11.01 11.33 8.30
CA GLN A 227 -10.43 10.43 9.30
C GLN A 227 -9.37 9.49 8.71
N LEU A 228 -9.48 9.11 7.43
CA LEU A 228 -8.44 8.32 6.76
C LEU A 228 -7.20 9.18 6.53
N ASP A 229 -7.36 10.44 6.14
CA ASP A 229 -6.23 11.38 6.02
C ASP A 229 -5.56 11.63 7.38
N ASP A 230 -6.32 11.77 8.46
CA ASP A 230 -5.79 11.85 9.83
C ASP A 230 -5.00 10.58 10.21
N PHE A 231 -5.48 9.40 9.80
CA PHE A 231 -4.78 8.14 10.04
C PHE A 231 -3.47 8.06 9.25
N ILE A 232 -3.47 8.48 7.98
CA ILE A 232 -2.26 8.59 7.15
C ILE A 232 -1.26 9.55 7.80
N PHE A 233 -1.73 10.64 8.40
CA PHE A 233 -0.87 11.56 9.14
C PHE A 233 -0.25 10.92 10.38
N ILE A 234 -1.00 10.12 11.16
CA ILE A 234 -0.44 9.34 12.29
C ILE A 234 0.63 8.35 11.78
N PHE A 235 0.36 7.68 10.65
CA PHE A 235 1.33 6.79 10.02
C PHE A 235 2.59 7.54 9.55
N ASN A 236 2.45 8.75 9.00
CA ASN A 236 3.58 9.62 8.68
C ASN A 236 4.43 9.95 9.92
N LEU A 237 3.80 10.31 11.04
CA LEU A 237 4.49 10.57 12.30
C LEU A 237 5.28 9.35 12.80
N TYR A 238 4.73 8.14 12.65
CA TYR A 238 5.46 6.92 12.97
C TYR A 238 6.74 6.77 12.13
N LEU A 239 6.64 6.98 10.82
CA LEU A 239 7.79 6.91 9.92
C LEU A 239 8.83 8.00 10.26
N GLU A 240 8.40 9.21 10.58
CA GLU A 240 9.28 10.34 10.87
C GLU A 240 9.93 10.26 12.26
N LEU A 241 9.17 9.96 13.31
CA LEU A 241 9.64 9.98 14.69
C LEU A 241 10.40 8.69 15.07
N ILE A 242 10.11 7.57 14.41
CA ILE A 242 10.68 6.27 14.76
C ILE A 242 11.56 5.74 13.63
N VAL A 243 10.99 5.42 12.46
CA VAL A 243 11.72 4.71 11.40
C VAL A 243 12.86 5.55 10.80
N SER A 244 12.65 6.85 10.60
CA SER A 244 13.66 7.75 10.06
C SER A 244 14.84 7.97 11.02
N LYS A 245 14.59 7.84 12.33
CA LYS A 245 15.57 8.04 13.42
C LYS A 245 16.44 6.82 13.71
N LEU A 246 16.11 5.67 13.13
CA LEU A 246 16.96 4.48 13.12
C LEU A 246 18.16 4.69 12.19
N ILE A 247 19.19 5.37 12.72
CA ILE A 247 20.46 5.63 12.06
C ILE A 247 21.38 4.42 12.25
N GLU A 248 22.12 4.05 11.21
CA GLU A 248 22.97 2.88 11.16
C GLU A 248 24.18 2.99 12.12
N ASN A 249 24.45 1.95 12.90
CA ASN A 249 25.63 1.76 13.76
C ASN A 249 26.82 1.14 13.00
N CYS A 250 26.57 0.57 11.83
CA CYS A 250 27.56 -0.14 11.04
C CYS A 250 27.44 0.23 9.57
N SER A 251 28.53 0.07 8.81
CA SER A 251 28.44 0.24 7.36
C SER A 251 27.72 -0.97 6.77
N LEU A 252 26.63 -0.70 6.06
CA LEU A 252 25.88 -1.70 5.33
C LEU A 252 26.48 -1.85 3.93
N SER A 253 26.89 -3.07 3.60
CA SER A 253 27.28 -3.39 2.22
C SER A 253 26.39 -4.49 1.70
N ILE A 254 25.68 -4.23 0.61
CA ILE A 254 25.06 -5.30 -0.15
C ILE A 254 26.14 -5.85 -1.08
N ASN A 255 26.29 -7.17 -1.14
CA ASN A 255 27.11 -7.79 -2.18
C ASN A 255 26.34 -7.70 -3.52
N LEU A 256 26.30 -6.49 -4.07
CA LEU A 256 25.63 -6.17 -5.31
C LEU A 256 26.48 -6.77 -6.43
N GLU A 257 26.00 -7.84 -7.08
CA GLU A 257 26.41 -8.08 -8.47
C GLU A 257 26.29 -6.74 -9.21
N ALA A 258 27.21 -6.38 -10.11
CA ALA A 258 27.27 -5.06 -10.77
C ALA A 258 25.94 -4.59 -11.42
N ARG A 259 24.96 -5.49 -11.61
CA ARG A 259 23.60 -5.25 -12.09
C ARG A 259 22.65 -4.61 -11.07
N LEU A 260 23.05 -4.52 -9.80
CA LEU A 260 22.23 -3.97 -8.72
C LEU A 260 22.65 -2.54 -8.33
N VAL A 261 23.46 -1.87 -9.15
CA VAL A 261 23.65 -0.42 -9.06
C VAL A 261 22.62 0.22 -9.99
N PRO A 262 21.50 0.72 -9.45
CA PRO A 262 20.43 1.27 -10.25
C PRO A 262 20.80 2.66 -10.75
N ASP A 263 20.40 2.94 -11.98
CA ASP A 263 20.39 4.28 -12.54
C ASP A 263 19.11 5.04 -12.15
N LYS A 264 18.02 4.30 -11.90
CA LYS A 264 16.71 4.82 -11.46
C LYS A 264 16.04 3.84 -10.50
N ILE A 265 15.32 4.38 -9.52
CA ILE A 265 14.53 3.58 -8.57
C ILE A 265 13.07 3.99 -8.64
N TYR A 266 12.20 2.98 -8.67
CA TYR A 266 10.77 3.15 -8.36
C TYR A 266 10.50 2.52 -7.00
N SER A 267 10.06 3.35 -6.05
CA SER A 267 9.77 2.92 -4.69
C SER A 267 8.28 2.81 -4.46
N PHE A 268 7.85 1.62 -4.05
CA PHE A 268 6.54 1.39 -3.44
C PHE A 268 6.60 1.56 -1.92
N ASN A 269 7.79 1.81 -1.35
CA ASN A 269 7.94 2.14 0.06
C ASN A 269 7.69 3.61 0.27
N TYR A 270 7.11 3.92 1.42
CA TYR A 270 6.98 5.29 1.89
C TYR A 270 8.32 5.87 2.36
N THR A 271 9.30 5.00 2.68
CA THR A 271 10.60 5.37 3.24
C THR A 271 11.70 5.57 2.19
N ASN A 272 12.71 6.37 2.53
CA ASN A 272 13.89 6.63 1.72
C ASN A 272 15.09 5.71 2.06
N THR A 273 14.82 4.48 2.53
CA THR A 273 15.83 3.52 3.00
C THR A 273 16.99 3.35 2.04
N TYR A 274 16.72 3.23 0.73
CA TYR A 274 17.79 3.06 -0.26
C TYR A 274 18.75 4.26 -0.30
N GLN A 275 18.19 5.46 -0.38
CA GLN A 275 18.96 6.72 -0.47
C GLN A 275 19.76 6.96 0.81
N ARG A 276 19.18 6.59 1.97
CA ARG A 276 19.83 6.72 3.26
C ARG A 276 21.02 5.77 3.43
N ILE A 277 20.87 4.51 3.02
CA ILE A 277 21.82 3.45 3.34
C ILE A 277 22.87 3.24 2.26
N HIS A 278 22.47 3.26 0.99
CA HIS A 278 23.31 2.76 -0.10
C HIS A 278 23.98 3.89 -0.86
N LYS A 279 23.20 4.61 -1.67
CA LYS A 279 23.70 5.66 -2.56
C LYS A 279 22.60 6.65 -2.90
N GLU A 280 23.00 7.87 -3.22
CA GLU A 280 22.15 8.87 -3.84
C GLU A 280 21.85 8.45 -5.29
N VAL A 281 20.58 8.17 -5.57
CA VAL A 281 20.02 7.82 -6.89
C VAL A 281 18.66 8.50 -7.00
N ILE A 282 18.22 8.79 -8.22
CA ILE A 282 16.88 9.31 -8.49
C ILE A 282 15.84 8.25 -8.08
N VAL A 283 14.93 8.63 -7.19
CA VAL A 283 13.85 7.77 -6.71
C VAL A 283 12.51 8.41 -7.01
N GLU A 284 11.62 7.65 -7.64
CA GLU A 284 10.22 8.01 -7.84
C GLU A 284 9.35 7.18 -6.88
N TYR A 285 8.61 7.86 -6.02
CA TYR A 285 7.77 7.26 -4.98
C TYR A 285 6.34 7.07 -5.50
N LEU A 286 6.00 5.84 -5.87
CA LEU A 286 4.73 5.53 -6.57
C LEU A 286 3.50 5.54 -5.65
N HIS A 287 3.71 5.39 -4.34
CA HIS A 287 2.67 5.54 -3.31
C HIS A 287 2.94 6.74 -2.38
N GLY A 288 3.77 7.67 -2.83
CA GLY A 288 4.21 8.82 -2.04
C GLY A 288 5.22 8.45 -0.96
N SER A 289 5.68 9.47 -0.22
CA SER A 289 6.73 9.36 0.78
C SER A 289 6.38 10.07 2.08
N TYR A 290 6.98 9.63 3.18
CA TYR A 290 6.86 10.31 4.47
C TYR A 290 7.64 11.63 4.50
N GLY A 291 7.26 12.53 5.40
CA GLY A 291 7.97 13.78 5.68
C GLY A 291 7.03 14.93 6.01
N GLN A 292 7.56 16.15 5.95
CA GLN A 292 6.79 17.38 6.20
C GLN A 292 5.75 17.62 5.09
N ASP A 293 6.15 17.46 3.82
CA ASP A 293 5.27 17.54 2.66
C ASP A 293 4.80 16.14 2.23
N GLN A 294 4.33 15.33 3.19
CA GLN A 294 3.94 13.94 2.91
C GLN A 294 2.83 13.87 1.85
N ASN A 295 2.91 12.88 0.98
CA ASN A 295 1.94 12.59 -0.06
C ASN A 295 1.57 11.09 -0.11
N ILE A 296 1.54 10.44 1.05
CA ILE A 296 1.30 9.00 1.19
C ILE A 296 -0.06 8.62 0.62
N VAL A 297 -0.08 7.56 -0.19
CA VAL A 297 -1.27 6.95 -0.77
C VAL A 297 -1.56 5.64 -0.05
N LEU A 298 -2.70 5.58 0.64
CA LEU A 298 -3.15 4.41 1.40
C LEU A 298 -4.65 4.24 1.14
N GLY A 299 -4.96 3.67 -0.02
CA GLY A 299 -6.33 3.52 -0.50
C GLY A 299 -6.55 2.18 -1.19
N ILE A 300 -7.80 1.86 -1.48
CA ILE A 300 -8.18 0.67 -2.24
C ILE A 300 -7.90 0.85 -3.73
N SER A 301 -7.72 -0.24 -4.47
CA SER A 301 -7.42 -0.16 -5.90
C SER A 301 -8.53 0.54 -6.69
N ASP A 302 -9.79 0.14 -6.48
CA ASP A 302 -10.95 0.69 -7.16
C ASP A 302 -12.24 0.42 -6.36
N LEU A 303 -13.33 1.12 -6.71
CA LEU A 303 -14.67 0.86 -6.21
C LEU A 303 -15.32 -0.25 -7.04
N ASN A 304 -15.45 -1.45 -6.47
CA ASN A 304 -16.10 -2.57 -7.14
C ASN A 304 -17.65 -2.45 -7.15
N ASP A 305 -18.22 -1.73 -6.18
CA ASP A 305 -19.67 -1.57 -6.03
C ASP A 305 -20.18 -0.29 -6.72
N ASP A 306 -21.23 -0.41 -7.54
CA ASP A 306 -21.81 0.71 -8.25
C ASP A 306 -22.52 1.72 -7.34
N SER A 307 -23.04 1.32 -6.17
CA SER A 307 -23.61 2.29 -5.23
C SER A 307 -22.52 3.14 -4.57
N LEU A 308 -21.34 2.58 -4.29
CA LEU A 308 -20.18 3.38 -3.84
C LEU A 308 -19.74 4.40 -4.89
N LYS A 309 -19.79 4.05 -6.18
CA LYS A 309 -19.52 4.99 -7.29
C LYS A 309 -20.56 6.10 -7.36
N LYS A 310 -21.86 5.77 -7.22
CA LYS A 310 -22.95 6.76 -7.16
C LYS A 310 -22.79 7.73 -6.00
N LEU A 311 -22.30 7.24 -4.86
CA LEU A 311 -21.96 8.03 -3.68
C LEU A 311 -20.64 8.82 -3.83
N LYS A 312 -19.94 8.69 -4.96
CA LYS A 312 -18.66 9.36 -5.23
C LYS A 312 -17.62 9.12 -4.12
N ALA A 313 -17.58 7.92 -3.56
CA ALA A 313 -16.63 7.51 -2.52
C ALA A 313 -15.18 7.36 -3.02
N TYR A 314 -14.80 8.13 -4.05
CA TYR A 314 -13.51 8.01 -4.72
C TYR A 314 -12.33 8.43 -3.84
N GLY A 315 -12.56 9.22 -2.78
CA GLY A 315 -11.52 9.61 -1.81
C GLY A 315 -10.79 8.44 -1.14
N PHE A 316 -11.41 7.24 -1.13
CA PHE A 316 -10.78 6.03 -0.60
C PHE A 316 -9.91 5.28 -1.61
N THR A 317 -9.94 5.66 -2.89
CA THR A 317 -9.19 4.97 -3.95
C THR A 317 -7.77 5.50 -4.12
N LYS A 318 -6.82 4.63 -4.46
CA LYS A 318 -5.43 5.01 -4.74
C LYS A 318 -5.34 6.03 -5.87
N TYR A 319 -6.09 5.85 -6.97
CA TYR A 319 -6.00 6.74 -8.12
C TYR A 319 -6.46 8.16 -7.79
N HIS A 320 -7.54 8.31 -7.01
CA HIS A 320 -8.00 9.63 -6.58
C HIS A 320 -6.96 10.28 -5.66
N GLN A 321 -6.45 9.54 -4.67
CA GLN A 321 -5.41 10.05 -3.77
C GLN A 321 -4.15 10.48 -4.52
N LYS A 322 -3.70 9.71 -5.52
CA LYS A 322 -2.56 10.06 -6.39
C LYS A 322 -2.79 11.35 -7.15
N LEU A 323 -3.95 11.49 -7.80
CA LEU A 323 -4.32 12.72 -8.52
C LEU A 323 -4.45 13.92 -7.59
N PHE A 324 -4.93 13.71 -6.36
CA PHE A 324 -5.14 14.78 -5.39
C PHE A 324 -3.83 15.23 -4.70
N LYS A 325 -2.89 14.31 -4.51
CA LYS A 325 -1.61 14.54 -3.80
C LYS A 325 -0.41 14.71 -4.74
N ASP A 326 -0.66 14.85 -6.05
CA ASP A 326 0.36 14.97 -7.10
C ASP A 326 1.44 13.87 -7.01
N THR A 327 1.04 12.65 -6.64
CA THR A 327 1.95 11.50 -6.59
C THR A 327 2.16 10.98 -8.01
N ASP A 328 3.42 10.92 -8.43
CA ASP A 328 3.81 10.62 -9.81
C ASP A 328 3.17 9.34 -10.35
N TYR A 329 2.36 9.48 -11.39
CA TYR A 329 1.62 8.42 -12.06
C TYR A 329 2.30 7.95 -13.36
N LEU A 330 3.48 8.49 -13.70
CA LEU A 330 4.17 8.27 -14.99
C LEU A 330 5.03 7.00 -15.01
N PHE A 331 4.62 5.95 -14.29
CA PHE A 331 5.41 4.72 -14.16
C PHE A 331 5.73 4.10 -15.53
N LEU A 332 7.02 4.11 -15.89
CA LEU A 332 7.53 3.59 -17.16
C LEU A 332 6.90 4.25 -18.41
N ASP A 333 6.23 5.40 -18.28
CA ASP A 333 5.52 6.06 -19.38
C ASP A 333 6.44 6.42 -20.54
N GLU A 334 7.68 6.86 -20.27
CA GLU A 334 8.65 7.13 -21.34
C GLU A 334 8.88 5.90 -22.22
N TYR A 335 8.97 4.72 -21.62
CA TYR A 335 9.22 3.48 -22.33
C TYR A 335 7.98 3.02 -23.09
N LYS A 336 6.80 3.17 -22.50
CA LYS A 336 5.53 2.87 -23.15
C LYS A 336 5.30 3.76 -24.37
N ASN A 337 5.54 5.06 -24.25
CA ASN A 337 5.43 6.01 -25.35
C ASN A 337 6.42 5.69 -26.48
N ASN A 338 7.68 5.37 -26.14
CA ASN A 338 8.68 4.93 -27.12
C ASN A 338 8.27 3.66 -27.87
N ILE A 339 7.57 2.73 -27.20
CA ILE A 339 7.02 1.53 -27.85
C ILE A 339 5.94 1.92 -28.86
N LEU A 340 4.97 2.73 -28.43
CA LEU A 340 3.84 3.14 -29.28
C LEU A 340 4.32 3.88 -30.53
N GLU A 341 5.21 4.86 -30.37
CA GLU A 341 5.78 5.62 -31.50
C GLU A 341 6.54 4.70 -32.47
N ASN A 342 7.30 3.72 -31.96
CA ASN A 342 8.02 2.77 -32.79
C ASN A 342 7.08 1.82 -33.55
N GLU A 343 5.97 1.40 -32.93
CA GLU A 343 4.97 0.54 -33.54
C GLU A 343 4.23 1.25 -34.67
N ASP A 344 3.83 2.50 -34.47
CA ASP A 344 3.18 3.33 -35.50
C ASP A 344 4.09 3.50 -36.73
N ASP A 345 5.38 3.79 -36.52
CA ASP A 345 6.39 3.87 -37.57
C ASP A 345 6.52 2.53 -38.35
N ILE A 346 6.56 1.40 -37.64
CA ILE A 346 6.67 0.08 -38.26
C ILE A 346 5.39 -0.27 -39.04
N LEU A 347 4.22 0.06 -38.51
CA LEU A 347 2.94 -0.17 -39.16
C LEU A 347 2.84 0.62 -40.46
N ALA A 348 3.20 1.91 -40.43
CA ALA A 348 3.24 2.76 -41.62
C ALA A 348 4.16 2.18 -42.71
N LEU A 349 5.37 1.73 -42.33
CA LEU A 349 6.31 1.08 -43.27
C LEU A 349 5.78 -0.24 -43.82
N LYS A 350 5.09 -1.05 -43.00
CA LYS A 350 4.47 -2.31 -43.45
C LYS A 350 3.31 -2.06 -44.42
N ASP A 351 2.53 -1.01 -44.20
CA ASP A 351 1.43 -0.66 -45.09
C ASP A 351 1.94 -0.12 -46.43
N GLU A 352 3.02 0.68 -46.42
CA GLU A 352 3.72 1.07 -47.65
C GLU A 352 4.26 -0.16 -48.41
N LEU A 353 4.82 -1.13 -47.69
CA LEU A 353 5.33 -2.38 -48.28
C LEU A 353 4.23 -3.24 -48.92
N LYS A 354 2.99 -3.21 -48.41
CA LYS A 354 1.85 -3.95 -48.99
C LYS A 354 1.48 -3.43 -50.38
N GLY A 355 1.64 -2.13 -50.63
CA GLY A 355 1.33 -1.48 -51.90
C GLY A 355 2.46 -1.48 -52.94
N GLU A 356 3.68 -1.85 -52.56
CA GLU A 356 4.86 -1.74 -53.43
C GLU A 356 5.17 -3.02 -54.22
N ASN A 357 5.42 -2.89 -55.52
CA ASN A 357 5.79 -4.01 -56.41
C ASN A 357 7.26 -3.99 -56.87
N ARG A 358 7.99 -2.88 -56.68
CA ARG A 358 9.40 -2.74 -57.10
C ARG A 358 10.34 -3.40 -56.10
N SER A 359 11.07 -4.44 -56.54
CA SER A 359 11.99 -5.24 -55.69
C SER A 359 12.96 -4.38 -54.87
N ASN A 360 13.66 -3.43 -55.50
CA ASN A 360 14.66 -2.61 -54.81
C ASN A 360 14.04 -1.74 -53.69
N TYR A 361 12.82 -1.24 -53.89
CA TYR A 361 12.14 -0.43 -52.87
C TYR A 361 11.60 -1.30 -51.73
N ARG A 362 11.08 -2.50 -52.05
CA ARG A 362 10.70 -3.49 -51.03
C ARG A 362 11.88 -3.89 -50.14
N ASP A 363 13.07 -4.06 -50.71
CA ASP A 363 14.28 -4.38 -49.95
C ASP A 363 14.71 -3.22 -49.03
N ASP A 364 14.56 -1.98 -49.48
CA ASP A 364 14.81 -0.79 -48.66
C ASP A 364 13.80 -0.67 -47.51
N LEU A 365 12.51 -0.83 -47.78
CA LEU A 365 11.46 -0.84 -46.76
C LEU A 365 11.68 -1.94 -45.72
N ASN A 366 12.02 -3.15 -46.16
CA ASN A 366 12.36 -4.25 -45.26
C ASN A 366 13.59 -3.94 -44.39
N ARG A 367 14.59 -3.24 -44.94
CA ARG A 367 15.75 -2.78 -44.16
C ARG A 367 15.36 -1.74 -43.11
N ARG A 368 14.52 -0.77 -43.48
CA ARG A 368 14.01 0.27 -42.55
C ARG A 368 13.18 -0.35 -41.44
N ILE A 369 12.30 -1.32 -41.76
CA ILE A 369 11.52 -2.06 -40.76
C ILE A 369 12.46 -2.76 -39.77
N ARG A 370 13.50 -3.46 -40.24
CA ARG A 370 14.48 -4.12 -39.34
C ARG A 370 15.27 -3.13 -38.51
N ALA A 371 15.62 -1.97 -39.07
CA ALA A 371 16.30 -0.91 -38.35
C ALA A 371 15.41 -0.36 -37.24
N LYS A 372 14.14 -0.04 -37.54
CA LYS A 372 13.15 0.44 -36.58
C LYS A 372 12.86 -0.59 -35.48
N GLN A 373 12.76 -1.87 -35.82
CA GLN A 373 12.65 -2.95 -34.84
C GLN A 373 13.86 -3.03 -33.90
N ASN A 374 15.06 -2.70 -34.40
CA ASN A 374 16.25 -2.67 -33.56
C ASN A 374 16.35 -1.38 -32.73
N GLU A 375 15.86 -0.25 -33.25
CA GLU A 375 15.72 1.02 -32.53
C GLU A 375 14.68 0.93 -31.41
N GLY A 376 13.63 0.13 -31.59
CA GLY A 376 12.59 -0.13 -30.58
C GLY A 376 13.05 -0.96 -29.38
N LYS A 377 14.34 -1.32 -29.29
CA LYS A 377 14.89 -1.98 -28.10
C LYS A 377 15.07 -0.98 -26.97
N LEU A 378 14.46 -1.28 -25.83
CA LEU A 378 14.54 -0.48 -24.62
C LEU A 378 15.84 -0.73 -23.83
N ASN A 379 16.42 -1.94 -23.94
CA ASN A 379 17.66 -2.33 -23.24
C ASN A 379 17.60 -2.08 -21.72
N LEU A 380 16.61 -2.66 -21.04
CA LEU A 380 16.38 -2.49 -19.60
C LEU A 380 16.75 -3.76 -18.82
N GLU A 381 17.47 -3.59 -17.70
CA GLU A 381 17.58 -4.61 -16.64
C GLU A 381 16.79 -4.11 -15.44
N ILE A 382 15.68 -4.78 -15.15
CA ILE A 382 14.77 -4.40 -14.07
C ILE A 382 14.91 -5.41 -12.95
N THR A 383 15.23 -4.92 -11.76
CA THR A 383 15.28 -5.74 -10.55
C THR A 383 14.11 -5.38 -9.66
N ILE A 384 13.41 -6.38 -9.12
CA ILE A 384 12.35 -6.19 -8.13
C ILE A 384 12.80 -6.82 -6.81
N TRP A 385 12.82 -6.03 -5.75
CA TRP A 385 13.19 -6.49 -4.40
C TRP A 385 12.16 -6.05 -3.36
N GLY A 386 11.52 -7.04 -2.73
CA GLY A 386 10.66 -6.79 -1.57
C GLY A 386 9.26 -6.31 -1.91
N HIS A 387 8.92 -6.21 -3.20
CA HIS A 387 7.56 -5.98 -3.67
C HIS A 387 6.74 -7.28 -3.64
N SER A 388 5.46 -7.20 -3.24
CA SER A 388 4.54 -8.34 -3.13
C SER A 388 4.04 -8.85 -4.49
N LEU A 389 4.13 -8.02 -5.53
CA LEU A 389 3.55 -8.23 -6.86
C LEU A 389 2.05 -8.54 -6.77
N ASP A 390 1.36 -7.90 -5.81
CA ASP A 390 -0.03 -8.17 -5.47
C ASP A 390 -1.03 -7.45 -6.40
N ILE A 391 -2.29 -7.89 -6.39
CA ILE A 391 -3.39 -7.30 -7.16
C ILE A 391 -3.62 -5.82 -6.82
N SER A 392 -3.24 -5.38 -5.61
CA SER A 392 -3.33 -3.99 -5.20
C SER A 392 -2.48 -3.02 -6.04
N ASP A 393 -1.47 -3.54 -6.75
CA ASP A 393 -0.56 -2.81 -7.64
C ASP A 393 -0.60 -3.36 -9.09
N LYS A 394 -1.73 -3.98 -9.46
CA LYS A 394 -1.96 -4.65 -10.74
C LYS A 394 -1.54 -3.81 -11.95
N ASP A 395 -1.91 -2.53 -11.99
CA ASP A 395 -1.70 -1.68 -13.17
C ASP A 395 -0.20 -1.46 -13.45
N TYR A 396 0.60 -1.24 -12.40
CA TYR A 396 2.05 -1.16 -12.52
C TYR A 396 2.68 -2.48 -13.00
N ILE A 397 2.14 -3.61 -12.53
CA ILE A 397 2.61 -4.92 -12.96
C ILE A 397 2.26 -5.15 -14.44
N LEU A 398 1.07 -4.75 -14.88
CA LEU A 398 0.67 -4.82 -16.29
C LEU A 398 1.56 -3.95 -17.17
N ASP A 399 1.86 -2.72 -16.76
CA ASP A 399 2.76 -1.81 -17.46
C ASP A 399 4.16 -2.39 -17.60
N LEU A 400 4.74 -2.87 -16.50
CA LEU A 400 6.08 -3.46 -16.48
C LEU A 400 6.19 -4.68 -17.41
N PHE A 401 5.26 -5.62 -17.29
CA PHE A 401 5.23 -6.83 -18.12
C PHE A 401 4.61 -6.59 -19.49
N GLY A 402 4.18 -5.36 -19.81
CA GLY A 402 3.78 -4.90 -21.13
C GLY A 402 4.96 -4.49 -22.00
N LEU A 403 6.14 -4.20 -21.41
CA LEU A 403 7.30 -3.73 -22.16
C LEU A 403 7.90 -4.77 -23.13
N ASN A 404 7.67 -6.07 -22.87
CA ASN A 404 7.83 -7.12 -23.86
C ASN A 404 6.47 -7.78 -24.11
N ASP A 405 6.21 -8.07 -25.38
CA ASP A 405 5.04 -8.78 -25.88
C ASP A 405 5.53 -9.92 -26.79
N ASP A 406 5.00 -10.05 -28.01
CA ASP A 406 5.52 -10.95 -29.02
C ASP A 406 6.91 -10.52 -29.56
N ILE A 407 7.36 -9.30 -29.23
CA ILE A 407 8.62 -8.69 -29.63
C ILE A 407 9.57 -8.56 -28.42
N ASP A 408 10.78 -9.10 -28.54
CA ASP A 408 11.85 -8.91 -27.56
C ASP A 408 12.47 -7.52 -27.68
N ARG A 409 12.03 -6.58 -26.82
CA ARG A 409 12.60 -5.22 -26.73
C ARG A 409 13.84 -5.16 -25.83
N ASN A 410 14.44 -6.30 -25.52
CA ASN A 410 15.60 -6.45 -24.65
C ASN A 410 15.37 -5.99 -23.20
N VAL A 411 14.14 -6.15 -22.69
CA VAL A 411 13.80 -5.96 -21.28
C VAL A 411 13.98 -7.26 -20.52
N ARG A 412 14.69 -7.24 -19.39
CA ARG A 412 14.91 -8.40 -18.51
C ARG A 412 14.50 -8.03 -17.10
N VAL A 413 13.74 -8.91 -16.44
CA VAL A 413 13.21 -8.73 -15.09
C VAL A 413 13.75 -9.83 -14.18
N THR A 414 14.36 -9.42 -13.07
CA THR A 414 14.81 -10.30 -11.99
C THR A 414 14.01 -10.01 -10.73
N VAL A 415 13.29 -11.00 -10.21
CA VAL A 415 12.52 -10.88 -8.96
C VAL A 415 13.26 -11.59 -7.83
N TYR A 416 13.53 -10.86 -6.76
CA TYR A 416 14.17 -11.38 -5.57
C TYR A 416 13.15 -11.91 -4.55
N TYR A 417 13.42 -13.10 -3.99
CA TYR A 417 12.58 -13.74 -2.98
C TYR A 417 13.36 -14.16 -1.74
N PHE A 418 12.76 -14.04 -0.55
CA PHE A 418 13.43 -14.37 0.71
C PHE A 418 13.45 -15.87 1.02
N ASN A 419 12.39 -16.60 0.65
CA ASN A 419 12.32 -18.06 0.82
C ASN A 419 11.43 -18.72 -0.25
N LYS A 420 11.33 -20.05 -0.23
CA LYS A 420 10.54 -20.82 -1.21
C LYS A 420 9.04 -20.48 -1.16
N THR A 421 8.50 -20.22 0.03
CA THR A 421 7.10 -19.84 0.22
C THR A 421 6.80 -18.50 -0.43
N ALA A 422 7.66 -17.50 -0.24
CA ALA A 422 7.54 -16.20 -0.89
C ALA A 422 7.64 -16.30 -2.40
N LYS A 423 8.58 -17.11 -2.92
CA LYS A 423 8.68 -17.37 -4.36
C LYS A 423 7.37 -17.93 -4.92
N PHE A 424 6.74 -18.87 -4.19
CA PHE A 424 5.46 -19.45 -4.57
C PHE A 424 4.35 -18.39 -4.60
N SER A 425 4.25 -17.55 -3.56
CA SER A 425 3.26 -16.47 -3.52
C SER A 425 3.47 -15.45 -4.65
N LEU A 426 4.70 -14.99 -4.89
CA LEU A 426 5.02 -14.06 -5.98
C LEU A 426 4.61 -14.63 -7.35
N LEU A 427 4.86 -15.92 -7.58
CA LEU A 427 4.46 -16.58 -8.82
C LEU A 427 2.93 -16.68 -8.96
N ASN A 428 2.21 -17.01 -7.88
CA ASN A 428 0.75 -17.06 -7.89
C ASN A 428 0.14 -15.69 -8.20
N ASN A 429 0.67 -14.62 -7.60
CA ASN A 429 0.16 -13.29 -7.85
C ASN A 429 0.40 -12.87 -9.32
N LEU A 430 1.59 -13.14 -9.86
CA LEU A 430 1.86 -12.91 -11.28
C LEU A 430 0.94 -13.72 -12.19
N LEU A 431 0.65 -14.99 -11.86
CA LEU A 431 -0.30 -15.82 -12.63
C LEU A 431 -1.73 -15.27 -12.56
N ALA A 432 -2.15 -14.76 -11.40
CA ALA A 432 -3.47 -14.16 -11.23
C ALA A 432 -3.63 -12.85 -12.03
N ILE A 433 -2.55 -12.05 -12.12
CA ILE A 433 -2.57 -10.75 -12.81
C ILE A 433 -2.34 -10.88 -14.32
N LEU A 434 -1.29 -11.61 -14.73
CA LEU A 434 -0.84 -11.69 -16.12
C LEU A 434 -1.44 -12.87 -16.89
N GLY A 435 -1.98 -13.86 -16.18
CA GLY A 435 -2.41 -15.12 -16.76
C GLY A 435 -1.24 -16.08 -17.07
N LYS A 436 -1.60 -17.36 -17.27
CA LYS A 436 -0.64 -18.45 -17.49
C LYS A 436 0.27 -18.21 -18.70
N ASP A 437 -0.31 -17.88 -19.85
CA ASP A 437 0.42 -17.87 -21.12
C ASP A 437 1.52 -16.81 -21.14
N LYS A 438 1.22 -15.62 -20.61
CA LYS A 438 2.17 -14.51 -20.51
C LYS A 438 3.33 -14.84 -19.57
N VAL A 439 3.05 -15.39 -18.39
CA VAL A 439 4.10 -15.81 -17.44
C VAL A 439 4.99 -16.89 -18.05
N GLU A 440 4.42 -17.91 -18.70
CA GLU A 440 5.19 -18.95 -19.37
C GLU A 440 6.08 -18.40 -20.49
N GLN A 441 5.58 -17.49 -21.32
CA GLN A 441 6.35 -16.84 -22.39
C GLN A 441 7.56 -16.09 -21.81
N TRP A 442 7.34 -15.25 -20.81
CA TRP A 442 8.40 -14.49 -20.15
C TRP A 442 9.48 -15.39 -19.53
N MET A 443 9.09 -16.49 -18.89
CA MET A 443 10.04 -17.43 -18.30
C MET A 443 10.79 -18.26 -19.35
N LYS A 444 10.10 -18.78 -20.39
CA LYS A 444 10.71 -19.57 -21.47
C LYS A 444 11.75 -18.76 -22.25
N ASN A 445 11.46 -17.48 -22.49
CA ASN A 445 12.36 -16.56 -23.19
C ASN A 445 13.47 -16.01 -22.28
N LYS A 446 13.51 -16.40 -21.00
CA LYS A 446 14.43 -15.88 -19.97
C LYS A 446 14.33 -14.35 -19.81
N TRP A 447 13.15 -13.79 -20.08
CA TRP A 447 12.85 -12.38 -19.80
C TRP A 447 12.52 -12.17 -18.33
N LEU A 448 11.92 -13.17 -17.66
CA LEU A 448 11.67 -13.18 -16.22
C LEU A 448 12.51 -14.27 -15.53
N CYS A 449 13.21 -13.90 -14.46
CA CYS A 449 13.87 -14.86 -13.59
C CYS A 449 13.65 -14.55 -12.11
N PHE A 450 13.76 -15.59 -11.28
CA PHE A 450 13.65 -15.47 -9.82
C PHE A 450 14.97 -15.84 -9.16
N LYS A 451 15.48 -14.98 -8.27
CA LYS A 451 16.72 -15.21 -7.50
C LYS A 451 16.47 -15.09 -5.99
N PRO A 452 17.21 -15.82 -5.15
CA PRO A 452 17.16 -15.58 -3.70
C PRO A 452 17.68 -14.18 -3.38
N ASN A 453 17.12 -13.53 -2.36
CA ASN A 453 17.52 -12.18 -1.93
C ASN A 453 19.05 -12.02 -1.84
N PRO A 454 19.61 -10.85 -2.23
CA PRO A 454 21.02 -10.57 -2.02
C PRO A 454 21.39 -10.65 -0.54
N GLU A 455 22.58 -11.15 -0.25
CA GLU A 455 23.10 -11.15 1.12
C GLU A 455 23.51 -9.71 1.50
N ILE A 456 22.92 -9.22 2.59
CA ILE A 456 23.30 -7.95 3.21
C ILE A 456 24.37 -8.25 4.26
N LYS A 457 25.57 -7.70 4.07
CA LYS A 457 26.69 -7.86 5.00
C LYS A 457 26.77 -6.66 5.94
N PHE A 458 26.76 -6.96 7.23
CA PHE A 458 26.90 -6.01 8.32
C PHE A 458 28.36 -5.99 8.73
N LEU A 459 29.10 -4.96 8.33
CA LEU A 459 30.50 -4.79 8.72
C LEU A 459 30.52 -3.96 10.00
N ALA A 460 30.86 -4.57 11.12
CA ALA A 460 31.05 -3.84 12.38
C ALA A 460 32.07 -2.72 12.15
N GLN A 461 31.82 -1.53 12.72
CA GLN A 461 32.85 -0.51 12.78
C GLN A 461 34.03 -1.08 13.58
N GLU A 462 35.21 -1.16 12.96
CA GLU A 462 36.44 -1.40 13.71
C GLU A 462 36.51 -0.33 14.79
N SER A 463 36.57 -0.75 16.06
CA SER A 463 36.94 0.15 17.15
C SER A 463 38.25 0.83 16.75
N PRO A 464 38.38 2.16 16.81
CA PRO A 464 39.69 2.76 16.67
C PRO A 464 40.58 2.11 17.70
N ASP A 465 41.64 1.45 17.22
CA ASP A 465 42.63 0.79 18.03
C ASP A 465 42.99 1.69 19.21
N VAL A 466 42.89 1.11 20.40
CA VAL A 466 43.62 1.62 21.55
C VAL A 466 45.09 1.34 21.26
N ASP A 467 45.68 2.15 20.39
CA ASP A 467 47.11 2.40 20.37
C ASP A 467 47.44 3.18 21.65
N GLN A 468 47.47 2.46 22.77
CA GLN A 468 48.32 2.83 23.89
C GLN A 468 49.58 1.99 23.81
N ALA A 469 50.48 2.44 22.93
CA ALA A 469 51.90 2.33 23.19
C ALA A 469 52.22 3.22 24.39
N SER A 470 52.49 2.62 25.55
CA SER A 470 53.50 3.01 26.57
C SER A 470 53.48 2.03 27.73
#